data_AF-A0A356VRV6-F1
#
_entry.id   AF-A0A356VRV6-F1
#
_cell.length_a   1.000
_cell.length_b   1.000
_cell.length_c   1.000
_cell.angle_alpha   90.00
_cell.angle_beta   90.00
_cell.angle_gamma   90.00
#
_symmetry.space_group_name_H-M   'P 1'
#
loop_
_entity.id
_entity.type
_entity.pdbx_description
1 polymer ?
#
loop_
_entity_poly.entity_id
_entity_poly.type
_entity_poly.pdbx_seq_one_letter_code
_entity_poly.pdbx_strand_id
1 'polypeptide(L)'
;GMVDEGLDGLVLHARNAWLQGLSPKQNRDVPPLKYDWVRLIKRQFPELSISVNGGLKTLEFSQTFMQQEGGLPAVDGVMLGRSAYETPYILAEVDNVFYQDKQAKLSRETILNLMYPYIEKHLLAGGKLNQVTRHMLGLFAGQPGGRLWRRHLSENAFKPGADIKVVEQAYKIVQNEINRMEDNQ
;
A
#
# COMPACT_ATOMS: atom_id res chain seq x y z
N GLY A 1 -14.32 25.16 16.88
CA GLY A 1 -14.04 23.73 16.59
C GLY A 1 -13.04 23.65 15.46
N MET A 2 -12.44 22.48 15.15
CA MET A 2 -11.36 22.42 14.13
C MET A 2 -11.75 23.03 12.77
N VAL A 3 -13.03 22.94 12.37
CA VAL A 3 -13.55 23.57 11.15
C VAL A 3 -13.48 25.10 11.20
N ASP A 4 -13.76 25.70 12.35
CA ASP A 4 -13.72 27.17 12.54
C ASP A 4 -12.28 27.71 12.52
N GLU A 5 -11.28 26.84 12.67
CA GLU A 5 -9.85 27.16 12.59
C GLU A 5 -9.33 27.17 11.13
N GLY A 6 -10.19 26.94 10.14
CA GLY A 6 -9.86 27.13 8.72
C GLY A 6 -9.01 26.03 8.08
N LEU A 7 -9.17 24.77 8.51
CA LEU A 7 -8.50 23.63 7.87
C LEU A 7 -9.00 23.35 6.45
N ASP A 8 -8.11 22.86 5.57
CA ASP A 8 -8.44 22.56 4.17
C ASP A 8 -9.19 21.23 3.99
N GLY A 9 -9.07 20.31 4.95
CA GLY A 9 -9.65 18.97 4.84
C GLY A 9 -9.38 18.08 6.05
N LEU A 10 -10.12 16.97 6.13
CA LEU A 10 -9.99 15.94 7.16
C LEU A 10 -9.79 14.56 6.55
N VAL A 11 -8.83 13.81 7.08
CA VAL A 11 -8.73 12.36 6.85
C VAL A 11 -9.17 11.64 8.10
N LEU A 12 -10.27 10.90 8.01
CA LEU A 12 -10.88 10.23 9.14
C LEU A 12 -10.61 8.74 9.07
N HIS A 13 -9.84 8.22 10.03
CA HIS A 13 -9.80 6.78 10.24
C HIS A 13 -11.16 6.35 10.78
N ALA A 14 -11.87 5.49 10.05
CA ALA A 14 -13.22 5.04 10.35
C ALA A 14 -13.29 4.07 11.54
N ARG A 15 -12.41 4.21 12.54
CA ARG A 15 -12.32 3.33 13.70
C ARG A 15 -11.97 4.16 14.93
N ASN A 16 -12.62 3.84 16.04
CA ASN A 16 -12.28 4.46 17.32
C ASN A 16 -10.93 3.96 17.83
N ALA A 17 -10.12 4.86 18.39
CA ALA A 17 -8.97 4.49 19.19
C ALA A 17 -9.42 4.21 20.63
N TRP A 18 -9.17 3.01 21.14
CA TRP A 18 -9.37 2.67 22.55
C TRP A 18 -8.05 2.81 23.28
N LEU A 19 -7.93 3.89 24.06
CA LEU A 19 -6.68 4.28 24.73
C LEU A 19 -6.32 3.40 25.93
N GLN A 20 -7.27 2.61 26.42
CA GLN A 20 -7.04 1.64 27.49
C GLN A 20 -7.42 0.23 27.04
N GLY A 21 -6.64 -0.75 27.49
CA GLY A 21 -6.91 -2.18 27.31
C GLY A 21 -6.47 -2.78 25.96
N LEU A 22 -6.08 -1.98 24.97
CA LEU A 22 -5.61 -2.48 23.66
C LEU A 22 -4.21 -1.95 23.29
N SER A 23 -3.36 -2.84 22.79
CA SER A 23 -2.10 -2.45 22.15
C SER A 23 -2.32 -1.66 20.84
N PRO A 24 -1.31 -0.93 20.32
CA PRO A 24 -1.42 -0.25 19.03
C PRO A 24 -1.80 -1.18 17.87
N LYS A 25 -1.38 -2.46 17.91
CA LYS A 25 -1.78 -3.45 16.91
C LYS A 25 -3.25 -3.81 17.05
N GLN A 26 -3.71 -4.12 18.25
CA GLN A 26 -5.13 -4.44 18.50
C GLN A 26 -6.05 -3.27 18.17
N ASN A 27 -5.65 -2.03 18.45
CA ASN A 27 -6.41 -0.84 18.06
C ASN A 27 -6.62 -0.71 16.54
N ARG A 28 -5.77 -1.35 15.73
CA ARG A 28 -5.93 -1.41 14.27
C ARG A 28 -6.75 -2.58 13.76
N ASP A 29 -7.21 -3.49 14.62
CA ASP A 29 -7.89 -4.71 14.18
C ASP A 29 -9.20 -4.98 14.96
N VAL A 30 -9.26 -4.63 16.25
CA VAL A 30 -10.34 -5.01 17.18
C VAL A 30 -11.58 -4.11 17.08
N PRO A 31 -11.50 -2.77 17.23
CA PRO A 31 -12.72 -1.96 17.13
C PRO A 31 -13.34 -2.08 15.73
N PRO A 32 -14.66 -2.06 15.57
CA PRO A 32 -15.29 -2.17 14.26
C PRO A 32 -15.03 -0.91 13.41
N LEU A 33 -15.03 -1.08 12.08
CA LEU A 33 -15.03 0.03 11.14
C LEU A 33 -16.43 0.64 11.08
N LYS A 34 -16.49 1.97 11.02
CA LYS A 34 -17.71 2.79 11.04
C LYS A 34 -17.68 3.80 9.89
N TYR A 35 -17.70 3.30 8.66
CA TYR A 35 -17.59 4.17 7.48
C TYR A 35 -18.76 5.15 7.34
N ASP A 36 -19.97 4.74 7.76
CA ASP A 36 -21.15 5.60 7.76
C ASP A 36 -20.93 6.89 8.55
N TRP A 37 -20.14 6.82 9.63
CA TRP A 37 -19.82 8.00 10.44
C TRP A 37 -19.02 9.02 9.64
N VAL A 38 -18.08 8.57 8.81
CA VAL A 38 -17.30 9.46 7.92
C VAL A 38 -18.23 10.14 6.90
N ARG A 39 -19.15 9.39 6.30
CA ARG A 39 -20.13 9.96 5.34
C ARG A 39 -21.14 10.89 6.02
N LEU A 40 -21.55 10.60 7.27
CA LEU A 40 -22.39 11.48 8.08
C LEU A 40 -21.69 12.82 8.36
N ILE A 41 -20.39 12.80 8.65
CA ILE A 41 -19.59 14.02 8.83
C ILE A 41 -19.50 14.78 7.49
N LYS A 42 -19.29 14.11 6.36
CA LYS A 42 -19.33 14.75 5.03
C LYS A 42 -20.69 15.39 4.73
N ARG A 43 -21.79 14.76 5.14
CA ARG A 43 -23.13 15.37 5.01
C ARG A 43 -23.29 16.62 5.87
N GLN A 44 -22.70 16.64 7.06
CA GLN A 44 -22.75 17.79 7.97
C GLN A 44 -21.86 18.94 7.49
N PHE A 45 -20.74 18.64 6.83
CA PHE A 45 -19.76 19.61 6.34
C PHE A 45 -19.51 19.40 4.83
N PRO A 46 -20.48 19.73 3.97
CA PRO A 46 -20.41 19.42 2.54
C PRO A 46 -19.27 20.12 1.82
N GLU A 47 -18.93 21.34 2.23
CA GLU A 47 -17.84 22.14 1.63
C GLU A 47 -16.44 21.69 2.09
N LEU A 48 -16.35 20.89 3.15
CA LEU A 48 -15.08 20.42 3.65
C LEU A 48 -14.63 19.18 2.87
N SER A 49 -13.36 19.14 2.48
CA SER A 49 -12.77 17.93 1.89
C SER A 49 -12.61 16.87 2.97
N ILE A 50 -13.29 15.74 2.83
CA ILE A 50 -13.27 14.63 3.78
C ILE A 50 -12.85 13.36 3.05
N SER A 51 -11.80 12.73 3.57
CA SER A 51 -11.31 11.44 3.07
C SER A 51 -11.46 10.35 4.12
N VAL A 52 -11.79 9.14 3.68
CA VAL A 52 -11.92 7.96 4.55
C VAL A 52 -10.62 7.15 4.62
N ASN A 53 -10.29 6.67 5.81
CA ASN A 53 -9.18 5.76 6.06
C ASN A 53 -9.62 4.56 6.90
N GLY A 54 -8.83 3.49 6.81
CA GLY A 54 -8.93 2.31 7.67
C GLY A 54 -9.56 1.13 6.94
N GLY A 55 -8.89 -0.02 6.95
CA GLY A 55 -9.45 -1.27 6.40
C GLY A 55 -9.59 -1.36 4.87
N LEU A 56 -9.19 -0.33 4.13
CA LEU A 56 -9.23 -0.29 2.67
C LEU A 56 -8.14 -1.21 2.07
N LYS A 57 -8.54 -2.39 1.57
CA LYS A 57 -7.61 -3.42 1.08
C LYS A 57 -7.38 -3.45 -0.43
N THR A 58 -8.37 -3.02 -1.21
CA THR A 58 -8.32 -3.04 -2.67
C THR A 58 -8.78 -1.68 -3.23
N LEU A 59 -8.42 -1.37 -4.47
CA LEU A 59 -8.86 -0.12 -5.09
C LEU A 59 -10.35 -0.14 -5.39
N GLU A 60 -10.90 -1.30 -5.79
CA GLU A 60 -12.32 -1.48 -6.08
C GLU A 60 -13.16 -1.18 -4.84
N PHE A 61 -12.78 -1.75 -3.68
CA PHE A 61 -13.45 -1.43 -2.42
C PHE A 61 -13.25 0.03 -2.01
N SER A 62 -12.12 0.65 -2.37
CA SER A 62 -11.89 2.06 -2.07
C SER A 62 -12.77 2.97 -2.94
N GLN A 63 -13.02 2.60 -4.20
CA GLN A 63 -13.87 3.38 -5.11
C GLN A 63 -15.33 3.46 -4.69
N THR A 64 -15.84 2.49 -3.92
CA THR A 64 -17.24 2.54 -3.43
C THR A 64 -17.50 3.76 -2.55
N PHE A 65 -16.46 4.30 -1.90
CA PHE A 65 -16.57 5.51 -1.08
C PHE A 65 -16.72 6.79 -1.91
N MET A 66 -16.33 6.75 -3.19
CA MET A 66 -16.54 7.85 -4.14
C MET A 66 -17.95 7.88 -4.73
N GLN A 67 -18.82 6.98 -4.29
CA GLN A 67 -20.21 6.89 -4.70
C GLN A 67 -21.12 7.12 -3.49
N GLN A 68 -22.34 7.59 -3.75
CA GLN A 68 -23.38 7.66 -2.72
C GLN A 68 -23.85 6.24 -2.38
N GLU A 69 -24.13 5.99 -1.10
CA GLU A 69 -24.52 4.67 -0.61
C GLU A 69 -25.49 4.84 0.58
N GLY A 70 -26.61 4.12 0.58
CA GLY A 70 -27.57 4.15 1.69
C GLY A 70 -28.12 5.54 2.01
N GLY A 71 -28.22 6.45 1.03
CA GLY A 71 -28.65 7.83 1.23
C GLY A 71 -27.59 8.74 1.88
N LEU A 72 -26.35 8.29 1.99
CA LEU A 72 -25.21 9.07 2.46
C LEU A 72 -24.34 9.54 1.28
N PRO A 73 -23.70 10.73 1.39
CA PRO A 73 -22.90 11.28 0.31
C PRO A 73 -21.63 10.44 0.05
N ALA A 74 -21.09 10.61 -1.16
CA ALA A 74 -19.71 10.24 -1.46
C ALA A 74 -18.74 11.05 -0.60
N VAL A 75 -17.59 10.48 -0.27
CA VAL A 75 -16.46 11.23 0.33
C VAL A 75 -15.55 11.73 -0.79
N ASP A 76 -14.67 12.68 -0.47
CA ASP A 76 -13.81 13.34 -1.46
C ASP A 76 -12.49 12.60 -1.71
N GLY A 77 -12.17 11.63 -0.86
CA GLY A 77 -10.92 10.88 -0.97
C GLY A 77 -10.85 9.62 -0.10
N VAL A 78 -9.84 8.82 -0.38
CA VAL A 78 -9.54 7.57 0.34
C VAL A 78 -8.06 7.56 0.66
N MET A 79 -7.70 7.07 1.85
CA MET A 79 -6.31 6.90 2.23
C MET A 79 -6.02 5.42 2.45
N LEU A 80 -5.12 4.87 1.62
CA LEU A 80 -4.57 3.54 1.79
C LEU A 80 -3.39 3.58 2.77
N GLY A 81 -3.46 2.78 3.83
CA GLY A 81 -2.36 2.64 4.79
C GLY A 81 -1.59 1.33 4.57
N ARG A 82 -1.84 0.35 5.44
CA ARG A 82 -1.15 -0.96 5.43
C ARG A 82 -1.12 -1.64 4.07
N SER A 83 -2.21 -1.58 3.31
CA SER A 83 -2.30 -2.25 2.01
C SER A 83 -1.30 -1.71 0.99
N ALA A 84 -1.01 -0.40 1.00
CA ALA A 84 0.03 0.19 0.17
C ALA A 84 1.45 -0.26 0.59
N TYR A 85 1.64 -0.71 1.82
CA TYR A 85 2.93 -1.22 2.30
C TYR A 85 3.06 -2.75 2.10
N GLU A 86 1.98 -3.49 2.35
CA GLU A 86 1.94 -4.95 2.23
C GLU A 86 1.93 -5.41 0.77
N THR A 87 1.25 -4.65 -0.10
CA THR A 87 1.06 -4.92 -1.54
C THR A 87 1.28 -3.63 -2.35
N PRO A 88 2.50 -3.05 -2.34
CA PRO A 88 2.79 -1.74 -2.92
C PRO A 88 2.42 -1.60 -4.40
N TYR A 89 2.42 -2.69 -5.16
CA TYR A 89 2.04 -2.64 -6.58
C TYR A 89 0.58 -2.21 -6.82
N ILE A 90 -0.29 -2.26 -5.80
CA ILE A 90 -1.64 -1.69 -5.90
C ILE A 90 -1.60 -0.22 -6.33
N LEU A 91 -0.55 0.51 -5.97
CA LEU A 91 -0.39 1.93 -6.31
C LEU A 91 -0.14 2.15 -7.81
N ALA A 92 0.39 1.15 -8.54
CA ALA A 92 0.59 1.25 -9.98
C ALA A 92 -0.73 1.33 -10.77
N GLU A 93 -1.87 1.06 -10.13
CA GLU A 93 -3.19 1.08 -10.75
C GLU A 93 -4.00 2.32 -10.36
N VAL A 94 -3.55 3.11 -9.38
CA VAL A 94 -4.29 4.27 -8.86
C VAL A 94 -4.61 5.29 -9.95
N ASP A 95 -3.63 5.62 -10.80
CA ASP A 95 -3.81 6.61 -11.88
C ASP A 95 -4.90 6.21 -12.88
N ASN A 96 -4.90 4.93 -13.25
CA ASN A 96 -5.90 4.37 -14.15
C ASN A 96 -7.28 4.33 -13.47
N VAL A 97 -7.33 3.85 -12.23
CA VAL A 97 -8.58 3.57 -11.50
C VAL A 97 -9.28 4.84 -11.01
N PHE A 98 -8.56 5.85 -10.53
CA PHE A 98 -9.14 7.06 -9.94
C PHE A 98 -9.12 8.27 -10.87
N TYR A 99 -8.12 8.37 -11.75
CA TYR A 99 -7.91 9.57 -12.58
C TYR A 99 -8.12 9.32 -14.08
N GLN A 100 -8.53 8.09 -14.45
CA GLN A 100 -8.75 7.68 -15.85
C GLN A 100 -7.51 7.91 -16.72
N ASP A 101 -6.30 7.88 -16.12
CA ASP A 101 -5.07 7.97 -16.88
C ASP A 101 -4.95 6.73 -17.79
N LYS A 102 -4.66 6.97 -19.07
CA LYS A 102 -4.51 5.94 -20.10
C LYS A 102 -3.07 5.44 -20.24
N GLN A 103 -2.14 6.01 -19.47
CA GLN A 103 -0.76 5.53 -19.44
C GLN A 103 -0.73 4.08 -18.94
N ALA A 104 0.09 3.28 -19.63
CA ALA A 104 0.32 1.90 -19.25
C ALA A 104 0.98 1.86 -17.87
N LYS A 105 0.41 1.06 -16.95
CA LYS A 105 0.99 0.83 -15.64
C LYS A 105 2.39 0.23 -15.76
N LEU A 106 3.33 0.73 -14.96
CA LEU A 106 4.67 0.17 -14.90
C LEU A 106 4.61 -1.28 -14.41
N SER A 107 5.27 -2.19 -15.11
CA SER A 107 5.38 -3.57 -14.66
C SER A 107 6.21 -3.68 -13.37
N ARG A 108 6.01 -4.75 -12.59
CA ARG A 108 6.83 -5.03 -11.40
C ARG A 108 8.31 -5.13 -11.72
N GLU A 109 8.64 -5.70 -12.89
CA GLU A 109 10.01 -5.80 -13.39
C GLU A 109 10.58 -4.41 -13.70
N THR A 110 9.81 -3.56 -14.38
CA THR A 110 10.22 -2.18 -14.67
C THR A 110 10.49 -1.41 -13.38
N ILE A 111 9.60 -1.52 -12.39
CA ILE A 111 9.80 -0.91 -11.07
C ILE A 111 11.05 -1.46 -10.40
N LEU A 112 11.28 -2.78 -10.44
CA LEU A 112 12.48 -3.39 -9.88
C LEU A 112 13.75 -2.87 -10.56
N ASN A 113 13.76 -2.75 -11.88
CA ASN A 113 14.90 -2.23 -12.64
C ASN A 113 15.21 -0.78 -12.28
N LEU A 114 14.18 0.05 -12.03
CA LEU A 114 14.34 1.42 -11.55
C LEU A 114 14.88 1.49 -10.11
N MET A 115 14.68 0.44 -9.30
CA MET A 115 15.19 0.37 -7.94
C MET A 115 16.67 -0.01 -7.87
N TYR A 116 17.25 -0.67 -8.88
CA TYR A 116 18.66 -1.07 -8.85
C TYR A 116 19.64 0.10 -8.69
N PRO A 117 19.57 1.19 -9.49
CA PRO A 117 20.45 2.35 -9.29
C PRO A 117 20.28 3.02 -7.92
N TYR A 118 19.05 3.01 -7.38
CA TYR A 118 18.78 3.53 -6.04
C TYR A 118 19.44 2.68 -4.96
N ILE A 119 19.35 1.36 -5.07
CA ILE A 119 20.02 0.41 -4.16
C ILE A 119 21.53 0.60 -4.22
N GLU A 120 22.13 0.66 -5.41
CA GLU A 120 23.58 0.85 -5.58
C GLU A 120 24.05 2.15 -4.96
N LYS A 121 23.36 3.27 -5.23
CA LYS A 121 23.67 4.57 -4.63
C LYS A 121 23.60 4.52 -3.11
N HIS A 122 22.60 3.84 -2.54
CA HIS A 122 22.47 3.68 -1.09
C HIS A 122 23.61 2.85 -0.49
N LEU A 123 24.01 1.76 -1.14
CA LEU A 123 25.12 0.91 -0.71
C LEU A 123 26.46 1.67 -0.78
N LEU A 124 26.71 2.42 -1.88
CA LEU A 124 27.91 3.24 -2.05
C LEU A 124 28.03 4.34 -0.98
N ALA A 125 26.90 4.84 -0.46
CA ALA A 125 26.86 5.79 0.65
C ALA A 125 27.07 5.14 2.04
N GLY A 126 27.41 3.85 2.10
CA GLY A 126 27.59 3.10 3.36
C GLY A 126 26.30 2.57 3.97
N GLY A 127 25.18 2.67 3.25
CA GLY A 127 23.90 2.09 3.63
C GLY A 127 23.91 0.56 3.55
N LYS A 128 22.96 -0.07 4.25
CA LYS A 128 22.75 -1.53 4.20
C LYS A 128 21.60 -1.89 3.29
N LEU A 129 21.71 -3.01 2.57
CA LEU A 129 20.68 -3.46 1.63
C LEU A 129 19.28 -3.57 2.26
N ASN A 130 19.18 -4.14 3.48
CA ASN A 130 17.91 -4.29 4.18
C ASN A 130 17.18 -2.98 4.49
N GLN A 131 17.86 -1.83 4.52
CA GLN A 131 17.22 -0.53 4.74
C GLN A 131 16.34 -0.14 3.55
N VAL A 132 16.67 -0.63 2.35
CA VAL A 132 15.87 -0.47 1.13
C VAL A 132 14.92 -1.65 0.95
N THR A 133 15.43 -2.88 0.95
CA THR A 133 14.65 -4.06 0.54
C THR A 133 13.51 -4.40 1.49
N ARG A 134 13.56 -3.97 2.77
CA ARG A 134 12.42 -4.10 3.70
C ARG A 134 11.14 -3.39 3.22
N HIS A 135 11.28 -2.39 2.33
CA HIS A 135 10.18 -1.67 1.71
C HIS A 135 9.75 -2.28 0.36
N MET A 136 10.50 -3.27 -0.14
CA MET A 136 10.23 -3.96 -1.41
C MET A 136 9.68 -5.39 -1.22
N LEU A 137 9.52 -5.85 0.03
CA LEU A 137 9.07 -7.20 0.35
C LEU A 137 7.69 -7.55 -0.24
N GLY A 138 6.84 -6.54 -0.46
CA GLY A 138 5.51 -6.70 -1.02
C GLY A 138 5.44 -6.56 -2.54
N LEU A 139 6.55 -6.25 -3.25
CA LEU A 139 6.52 -5.93 -4.68
C LEU A 139 5.83 -7.02 -5.52
N PHE A 140 6.16 -8.29 -5.26
CA PHE A 140 5.58 -9.46 -5.94
C PHE A 140 4.47 -10.15 -5.13
N ALA A 141 3.82 -9.45 -4.19
CA ALA A 141 2.70 -10.03 -3.44
C ALA A 141 1.57 -10.48 -4.40
N GLY A 142 1.05 -11.69 -4.18
CA GLY A 142 0.02 -12.31 -5.02
C GLY A 142 0.51 -12.89 -6.35
N GLN A 143 1.81 -12.81 -6.66
CA GLN A 143 2.39 -13.38 -7.88
C GLN A 143 2.99 -14.78 -7.62
N PRO A 144 3.13 -15.62 -8.67
CA PRO A 144 3.99 -16.81 -8.61
C PRO A 144 5.39 -16.43 -8.08
N GLY A 145 5.96 -17.25 -7.19
CA GLY A 145 7.24 -16.93 -6.54
C GLY A 145 7.24 -15.76 -5.56
N GLY A 146 6.15 -14.99 -5.41
CA GLY A 146 6.10 -13.81 -4.53
C GLY A 146 6.39 -14.09 -3.05
N ARG A 147 5.98 -15.27 -2.54
CA ARG A 147 6.35 -15.71 -1.18
C ARG A 147 7.85 -16.01 -1.07
N LEU A 148 8.44 -16.59 -2.11
CA LEU A 148 9.86 -16.92 -2.16
C LEU A 148 10.72 -15.65 -2.28
N TRP A 149 10.28 -14.66 -3.07
CA TRP A 149 10.86 -13.31 -3.11
C TRP A 149 10.99 -12.73 -1.71
N ARG A 150 9.86 -12.65 -0.99
CA ARG A 150 9.82 -12.10 0.38
C ARG A 150 10.77 -12.87 1.31
N ARG A 151 10.74 -14.19 1.25
CA ARG A 151 11.59 -15.06 2.06
C ARG A 151 13.08 -14.81 1.79
N HIS A 152 13.49 -14.84 0.52
CA HIS A 152 14.89 -14.69 0.13
C HIS A 152 15.46 -13.35 0.59
N LEU A 153 14.73 -12.25 0.40
CA LEU A 153 15.16 -10.93 0.89
C LEU A 153 15.22 -10.87 2.42
N SER A 154 14.24 -11.46 3.11
CA SER A 154 14.19 -11.45 4.58
C SER A 154 15.34 -12.25 5.20
N GLU A 155 15.78 -13.32 4.56
CA GLU A 155 16.85 -14.19 5.04
C GLU A 155 18.26 -13.68 4.67
N ASN A 156 18.40 -12.88 3.60
CA ASN A 156 19.72 -12.56 3.06
C ASN A 156 20.07 -11.07 3.09
N ALA A 157 19.11 -10.14 3.02
CA ALA A 157 19.43 -8.73 2.82
C ALA A 157 20.01 -8.02 4.05
N PHE A 158 19.88 -8.58 5.26
CA PHE A 158 20.44 -8.01 6.49
C PHE A 158 21.87 -8.49 6.77
N LYS A 159 22.37 -9.49 6.02
CA LYS A 159 23.68 -10.10 6.26
C LYS A 159 24.81 -9.11 5.93
N PRO A 160 25.96 -9.19 6.64
CA PRO A 160 27.15 -8.44 6.27
C PRO A 160 27.56 -8.74 4.81
N GLY A 161 27.86 -7.69 4.03
CA GLY A 161 28.25 -7.81 2.63
C GLY A 161 27.10 -8.09 1.64
N ALA A 162 25.84 -8.07 2.09
CA ALA A 162 24.70 -8.19 1.18
C ALA A 162 24.68 -7.04 0.17
N ASP A 163 24.66 -7.39 -1.12
CA ASP A 163 24.69 -6.46 -2.25
C ASP A 163 23.49 -6.69 -3.19
N ILE A 164 23.52 -6.02 -4.34
CA ILE A 164 22.47 -6.09 -5.34
C ILE A 164 22.15 -7.53 -5.82
N LYS A 165 23.11 -8.45 -5.77
CA LYS A 165 22.93 -9.83 -6.22
C LYS A 165 21.87 -10.58 -5.42
N VAL A 166 21.68 -10.21 -4.15
CA VAL A 166 20.60 -10.77 -3.32
C VAL A 166 19.22 -10.43 -3.91
N VAL A 167 19.07 -9.24 -4.48
CA VAL A 167 17.82 -8.80 -5.11
C VAL A 167 17.64 -9.48 -6.47
N GLU A 168 18.70 -9.56 -7.27
CA GLU A 168 18.68 -10.27 -8.56
C GLU A 168 18.34 -11.76 -8.39
N GLN A 169 18.90 -12.42 -7.38
CA GLN A 169 18.60 -13.82 -7.05
C GLN A 169 17.15 -13.99 -6.63
N ALA A 170 16.62 -13.09 -5.79
CA ALA A 170 15.22 -13.11 -5.42
C ALA A 170 14.30 -12.97 -6.65
N TYR A 171 14.67 -12.13 -7.62
CA TYR A 171 13.89 -11.93 -8.83
C TYR A 171 13.95 -13.13 -9.78
N LYS A 172 15.12 -13.77 -9.93
CA LYS A 172 15.25 -15.02 -10.70
C LYS A 172 14.35 -16.12 -10.16
N ILE A 173 14.17 -16.21 -8.84
CA ILE A 173 13.23 -17.16 -8.23
C ILE A 173 11.79 -16.86 -8.67
N VAL A 174 11.40 -15.58 -8.73
CA VAL A 174 10.08 -15.18 -9.22
C VAL A 174 9.90 -15.58 -10.69
N GLN A 175 10.87 -15.27 -11.55
CA GLN A 175 10.82 -15.61 -12.97
C GLN A 175 10.69 -17.13 -13.20
N ASN A 176 11.47 -17.93 -12.48
CA ASN A 176 11.39 -19.39 -12.57
C ASN A 176 10.01 -19.93 -12.19
N GLU A 177 9.37 -19.36 -11.17
CA GLU A 177 8.03 -19.78 -10.74
C GLU A 177 6.93 -19.32 -11.71
N ILE A 178 7.09 -18.17 -12.36
CA ILE A 178 6.20 -17.71 -13.43
C ILE A 178 6.27 -18.68 -14.61
N ASN A 179 7.48 -18.95 -15.13
CA ASN A 179 7.68 -19.86 -16.27
C ASN A 179 7.13 -21.26 -15.97
N ARG A 180 7.40 -21.77 -14.76
CA ARG A 180 6.86 -23.08 -14.33
C ARG A 180 5.33 -23.11 -14.33
N MET A 181 4.64 -22.01 -13.97
CA MET A 181 3.18 -21.98 -14.01
C MET A 181 2.64 -21.90 -15.43
N GLU A 182 3.33 -21.18 -16.33
CA GLU A 182 2.98 -21.09 -17.75
C GLU A 182 3.15 -22.43 -18.47
N ASP A 183 4.23 -23.17 -18.17
CA ASP A 183 4.48 -24.51 -18.76
C ASP A 183 3.48 -25.59 -18.30
N ASN A 184 2.72 -25.34 -17.22
CA ASN A 184 1.74 -26.28 -16.66
C ASN A 184 0.27 -25.92 -17.01
N GLN A 185 0.04 -24.90 -17.84
CA GLN A 185 -1.28 -24.52 -18.37
C GLN A 185 -1.50 -25.04 -19.78
#